data_AF-A0A353PK41-F1
#
_entry.id   AF-A0A353PK41-F1
#
_cell.length_a   1.000
_cell.length_b   1.000
_cell.length_c   1.000
_cell.angle_alpha   90.00
_cell.angle_beta   90.00
_cell.angle_gamma   90.00
#
_symmetry.space_group_name_H-M   'P 1'
#
loop_
_entity.id
_entity.type
_entity.pdbx_description
1 polymer ?
#
loop_
_entity_poly.entity_id
_entity_poly.type
_entity_poly.pdbx_seq_one_letter_code
_entity_poly.pdbx_strand_id
1 'polypeptide(L)'
;MKSKLYKVTTLCDDRIINLLKNCDQNLTARWALDAAMHVLYLFEEKNSKDQRPRQALHALKLWMDGKISMADARTYALDSHHAAKNETDPGAIAAARACGHACAVAHVKTHANGVMMYAILASMYANGGDQSPETDWQYNHLIELMNVKS
;
A
#
# COMPACT_ATOMS: atom_id res chain seq x y z
N MET A 1 0.04 -28.62 0.68
CA MET A 1 0.47 -27.84 -0.50
C MET A 1 1.38 -26.73 0.01
N LYS A 2 2.66 -26.67 -0.38
CA LYS A 2 3.54 -25.57 0.04
C LYS A 2 3.07 -24.30 -0.67
N SER A 3 2.75 -23.24 0.05
CA SER A 3 2.45 -21.95 -0.57
C SER A 3 3.71 -21.45 -1.29
N LYS A 4 3.54 -20.98 -2.53
CA LYS A 4 4.63 -20.42 -3.33
C LYS A 4 5.00 -19.07 -2.72
N LEU A 5 6.21 -18.95 -2.17
CA LEU A 5 6.71 -17.71 -1.61
C LEU A 5 7.35 -16.85 -2.70
N TYR A 6 6.87 -15.63 -2.89
CA TYR A 6 7.44 -14.65 -3.82
C TYR A 6 8.42 -13.72 -3.09
N LYS A 7 9.48 -13.29 -3.78
CA LYS A 7 10.45 -12.32 -3.24
C LYS A 7 9.96 -10.90 -3.53
N VAL A 8 9.57 -10.17 -2.49
CA VAL A 8 9.06 -8.79 -2.64
C VAL A 8 10.05 -7.84 -3.34
N THR A 9 11.36 -8.06 -3.16
CA THR A 9 12.41 -7.22 -3.74
C THR A 9 12.48 -7.30 -5.27
N THR A 10 11.86 -8.30 -5.89
CA THR A 10 11.80 -8.43 -7.36
C THR A 10 10.52 -7.84 -7.94
N LEU A 11 9.63 -7.31 -7.11
CA LEU A 11 8.32 -6.78 -7.51
C LEU A 11 8.37 -5.26 -7.64
N CYS A 12 9.25 -4.78 -8.51
CA CYS A 12 9.39 -3.35 -8.80
C CYS A 12 9.03 -3.04 -10.24
N ASP A 13 8.39 -1.88 -10.44
CA ASP A 13 8.12 -1.36 -11.77
C ASP A 13 8.77 0.03 -11.92
N ASP A 14 9.76 0.12 -12.81
CA ASP A 14 10.51 1.36 -13.04
C ASP A 14 9.62 2.49 -13.60
N ARG A 15 8.53 2.16 -14.29
CA ARG A 15 7.58 3.16 -14.79
C ARG A 15 6.94 3.89 -13.61
N ILE A 16 6.47 3.14 -12.60
CA ILE A 16 5.87 3.70 -11.38
C ILE A 16 6.92 4.47 -10.56
N ILE A 17 8.09 3.87 -10.32
CA ILE A 17 9.17 4.49 -9.54
C ILE A 17 9.58 5.84 -10.16
N ASN A 18 9.70 5.91 -11.48
CA ASN A 18 10.12 7.13 -12.15
C ASN A 18 9.06 8.24 -12.10
N LEU A 19 7.78 7.90 -12.21
CA LEU A 19 6.70 8.88 -12.04
C LEU A 19 6.62 9.41 -10.59
N LEU A 20 6.73 8.53 -9.58
CA LEU A 20 6.68 8.91 -8.17
C LEU A 20 7.78 9.91 -7.77
N LYS A 21 8.96 9.85 -8.40
CA LYS A 21 10.05 10.83 -8.16
C LYS A 21 9.61 12.27 -8.45
N ASN A 22 8.73 12.45 -9.44
CA ASN A 22 8.24 13.76 -9.88
C ASN A 22 6.97 14.20 -9.13
N CYS A 23 6.42 13.34 -8.27
CA CYS A 23 5.21 13.65 -7.51
C CYS A 23 5.54 14.40 -6.21
N ASP A 24 4.68 15.36 -5.84
CA ASP A 24 4.70 15.93 -4.49
C ASP A 24 4.19 14.92 -3.44
N GLN A 25 4.33 15.25 -2.15
CA GLN A 25 3.99 14.32 -1.07
C GLN A 25 2.48 14.04 -1.00
N ASN A 26 1.62 15.01 -1.31
CA ASN A 26 0.17 14.82 -1.26
C ASN A 26 -0.34 13.93 -2.39
N LEU A 27 0.16 14.13 -3.62
CA LEU A 27 -0.14 13.25 -4.75
C LEU A 27 0.37 11.83 -4.50
N THR A 28 1.60 11.72 -3.96
CA THR A 28 2.19 10.42 -3.56
C THR A 28 1.34 9.73 -2.50
N ALA A 29 0.90 10.46 -1.47
CA ALA A 29 0.03 9.94 -0.42
C ALA A 29 -1.33 9.50 -0.95
N ARG A 30 -1.92 10.27 -1.88
CA ARG A 30 -3.18 9.90 -2.54
C ARG A 30 -3.06 8.61 -3.32
N TRP A 31 -2.06 8.49 -4.19
CA TRP A 31 -1.82 7.26 -4.95
C TRP A 31 -1.56 6.07 -4.02
N ALA A 32 -0.74 6.27 -2.97
CA ALA A 32 -0.43 5.23 -2.00
C ALA A 32 -1.67 4.75 -1.22
N LEU A 33 -2.57 5.67 -0.84
CA LEU A 33 -3.84 5.36 -0.21
C LEU A 33 -4.69 4.48 -1.12
N ASP A 34 -4.87 4.89 -2.37
CA ASP A 34 -5.73 4.19 -3.33
C ASP A 34 -5.17 2.79 -3.66
N ALA A 35 -3.85 2.66 -3.85
CA ALA A 35 -3.20 1.38 -4.10
C ALA A 35 -3.28 0.41 -2.92
N ALA A 36 -3.12 0.90 -1.69
CA ALA A 36 -3.30 0.06 -0.51
C ALA A 36 -4.77 -0.32 -0.28
N MET A 37 -5.72 0.59 -0.57
CA MET A 37 -7.16 0.29 -0.52
C MET A 37 -7.55 -0.80 -1.52
N HIS A 38 -6.93 -0.83 -2.72
CA HIS A 38 -7.23 -1.80 -3.77
C HIS A 38 -7.00 -3.25 -3.31
N VAL A 39 -6.04 -3.47 -2.40
CA VAL A 39 -5.69 -4.80 -1.87
C VAL A 39 -6.12 -5.03 -0.42
N LEU A 40 -6.69 -4.03 0.26
CA LEU A 40 -7.07 -4.13 1.68
C LEU A 40 -8.03 -5.31 1.94
N TYR A 41 -8.95 -5.56 1.01
CA TYR A 41 -9.94 -6.64 1.15
C TYR A 41 -9.30 -8.01 1.40
N LEU A 42 -8.09 -8.27 0.86
CA LEU A 42 -7.36 -9.52 1.06
C LEU A 42 -6.97 -9.75 2.52
N PHE A 43 -6.75 -8.68 3.28
CA PHE A 43 -6.55 -8.79 4.72
C PHE A 43 -7.89 -9.02 5.44
N GLU A 44 -8.92 -8.26 5.08
CA GLU A 44 -10.21 -8.26 5.79
C GLU A 44 -11.01 -9.55 5.59
N GLU A 45 -10.84 -10.22 4.45
CA GLU A 45 -11.40 -11.56 4.22
C GLU A 45 -10.82 -12.61 5.16
N LYS A 46 -9.56 -12.45 5.59
CA LYS A 46 -8.89 -13.37 6.53
C LYS A 46 -9.11 -12.96 7.98
N ASN A 47 -9.14 -11.66 8.25
CA ASN A 47 -9.24 -11.14 9.61
C ASN A 47 -10.04 -9.82 9.68
N SER A 48 -11.36 -9.95 9.53
CA SER A 48 -12.30 -8.81 9.57
C SER A 48 -12.38 -8.09 10.92
N LYS A 49 -11.87 -8.69 12.01
CA LYS A 49 -11.92 -8.09 13.35
C LYS A 49 -10.72 -7.18 13.62
N ASP A 50 -9.60 -7.40 12.95
CA ASP A 50 -8.41 -6.58 13.11
C ASP A 50 -8.50 -5.35 12.19
N GLN A 51 -8.78 -4.20 12.78
CA GLN A 51 -9.02 -2.96 12.04
C GLN A 51 -7.75 -2.15 11.77
N ARG A 52 -6.58 -2.60 12.26
CA ARG A 52 -5.34 -1.82 12.21
C ARG A 52 -4.93 -1.42 10.77
N PRO A 53 -5.01 -2.28 9.73
CA PRO A 53 -4.70 -1.86 8.36
C PRO A 53 -5.66 -0.79 7.82
N ARG A 54 -6.97 -0.94 8.04
CA ARG A 54 -7.96 0.07 7.64
C ARG A 54 -7.77 1.39 8.37
N GLN A 55 -7.45 1.33 9.67
CA GLN A 55 -7.17 2.51 10.49
C GLN A 55 -5.93 3.26 10.00
N ALA A 56 -4.89 2.56 9.52
CA ALA A 56 -3.73 3.19 8.90
C ALA A 56 -4.10 4.00 7.64
N LEU A 57 -4.96 3.47 6.78
CA LEU A 57 -5.43 4.18 5.59
C LEU A 57 -6.32 5.38 5.94
N HIS A 58 -7.17 5.24 6.96
CA HIS A 58 -7.94 6.36 7.48
C HIS A 58 -7.02 7.45 8.08
N ALA A 59 -6.00 7.08 8.84
CA ALA A 59 -5.03 8.01 9.41
C ALA A 59 -4.25 8.76 8.32
N LEU A 60 -3.83 8.08 7.25
CA LEU A 60 -3.22 8.73 6.09
C LEU A 60 -4.13 9.80 5.50
N LYS A 61 -5.43 9.48 5.34
CA LYS A 61 -6.41 10.44 4.83
C LYS A 61 -6.57 11.65 5.77
N LEU A 62 -6.63 11.42 7.08
CA LEU A 62 -6.68 12.51 8.08
C LEU A 62 -5.43 13.39 8.04
N TRP A 63 -4.25 12.79 7.84
CA TRP A 63 -2.99 13.52 7.71
C TRP A 63 -2.96 14.38 6.44
N MET A 64 -3.41 13.83 5.30
CA MET A 64 -3.55 14.60 4.04
C MET A 64 -4.50 15.79 4.20
N ASP A 65 -5.54 15.66 5.03
CA ASP A 65 -6.48 16.74 5.36
C ASP A 65 -5.95 17.71 6.44
N GLY A 66 -4.73 17.51 6.95
CA GLY A 66 -4.12 18.35 8.00
C GLY A 66 -4.69 18.16 9.41
N LYS A 67 -5.45 17.08 9.65
CA LYS A 67 -6.19 16.85 10.91
C LYS A 67 -5.37 16.18 12.00
N ILE A 68 -4.31 15.46 11.63
CA ILE A 68 -3.40 14.79 12.58
C ILE A 68 -1.95 15.08 12.20
N SER A 69 -1.04 14.96 13.17
CA SER A 69 0.38 15.15 12.91
C SER A 69 0.99 13.95 12.17
N MET A 70 2.17 14.13 11.60
CA MET A 70 2.96 13.02 11.04
C MET A 70 3.28 11.96 12.12
N ALA A 71 3.55 12.40 13.36
CA ALA A 71 3.84 11.49 14.47
C ALA A 71 2.63 10.60 14.80
N ASP A 72 1.42 11.16 14.77
CA ASP A 72 0.18 10.40 14.97
C ASP A 72 0.00 9.37 13.84
N ALA A 73 0.13 9.80 12.57
CA ALA A 73 0.03 8.91 11.41
C ALA A 73 1.06 7.77 11.47
N ARG A 74 2.29 8.03 11.94
CA ARG A 74 3.34 7.03 12.09
C ARG A 74 2.94 5.91 13.07
N THR A 75 2.20 6.22 14.13
CA THR A 75 1.71 5.21 15.08
C THR A 75 0.79 4.20 14.38
N TYR A 76 -0.17 4.67 13.59
CA TYR A 76 -1.07 3.79 12.82
C TYR A 76 -0.33 2.98 11.75
N ALA A 77 0.71 3.54 11.13
CA ALA A 77 1.56 2.80 10.21
C ALA A 77 2.24 1.60 10.89
N LEU A 78 2.77 1.80 12.10
CA LEU A 78 3.38 0.73 12.90
C LEU A 78 2.35 -0.33 13.31
N ASP A 79 1.14 0.09 13.70
CA ASP A 79 0.06 -0.84 14.06
C ASP A 79 -0.34 -1.73 12.90
N SER A 80 -0.40 -1.21 11.67
CA SER A 80 -0.63 -2.02 10.47
C SER A 80 0.51 -3.03 10.23
N HIS A 81 1.76 -2.64 10.47
CA HIS A 81 2.89 -3.58 10.41
C HIS A 81 2.82 -4.65 11.52
N HIS A 82 2.32 -4.32 12.70
CA HIS A 82 2.06 -5.29 13.76
C HIS A 82 0.91 -6.25 13.40
N ALA A 83 -0.15 -5.77 12.74
CA ALA A 83 -1.19 -6.65 12.19
C ALA A 83 -0.61 -7.66 11.20
N ALA A 84 0.24 -7.20 10.29
CA ALA A 84 0.94 -8.08 9.35
C ALA A 84 1.84 -9.12 10.03
N LYS A 85 2.40 -8.85 11.22
CA LYS A 85 3.21 -9.81 11.98
C LYS A 85 2.36 -10.87 12.68
N ASN A 86 1.12 -10.55 13.01
CA ASN A 86 0.19 -11.44 13.70
C ASN A 86 -0.62 -12.33 12.74
N GLU A 87 -0.54 -12.06 11.43
CA GLU A 87 -1.24 -12.80 10.39
C GLU A 87 -0.38 -13.95 9.85
N THR A 88 -1.04 -14.97 9.30
CA THR A 88 -0.43 -16.18 8.73
C THR A 88 -0.68 -16.33 7.23
N ASP A 89 -1.77 -15.76 6.70
CA ASP A 89 -2.04 -15.78 5.27
C ASP A 89 -1.09 -14.83 4.51
N PRO A 90 -0.29 -15.31 3.54
CA PRO A 90 0.70 -14.48 2.86
C PRO A 90 0.12 -13.27 2.10
N GLY A 91 -1.09 -13.40 1.54
CA GLY A 91 -1.77 -12.31 0.83
C GLY A 91 -2.23 -11.23 1.80
N ALA A 92 -2.84 -11.65 2.92
CA ALA A 92 -3.23 -10.73 4.00
C ALA A 92 -2.01 -10.03 4.62
N ILE A 93 -0.91 -10.75 4.89
CA ILE A 93 0.34 -10.16 5.40
C ILE A 93 0.83 -9.07 4.44
N ALA A 94 0.83 -9.33 3.13
CA ALA A 94 1.26 -8.36 2.13
C ALA A 94 0.33 -7.14 2.08
N ALA A 95 -0.99 -7.32 2.10
CA ALA A 95 -1.96 -6.24 2.13
C ALA A 95 -1.80 -5.34 3.38
N ALA A 96 -1.64 -5.93 4.57
CA ALA A 96 -1.39 -5.15 5.79
C ALA A 96 -0.05 -4.40 5.77
N ARG A 97 0.98 -4.94 5.11
CA ARG A 97 2.24 -4.20 4.89
C ARG A 97 2.06 -3.05 3.91
N ALA A 98 1.30 -3.24 2.83
CA ALA A 98 0.97 -2.17 1.89
C ALA A 98 0.28 -1.00 2.62
N CYS A 99 -0.69 -1.30 3.50
CA CYS A 99 -1.39 -0.29 4.31
C CYS A 99 -0.45 0.47 5.26
N GLY A 100 0.46 -0.24 5.94
CA GLY A 100 1.46 0.40 6.81
C GLY A 100 2.41 1.31 6.03
N HIS A 101 2.89 0.85 4.86
CA HIS A 101 3.72 1.67 3.97
C HIS A 101 2.97 2.89 3.45
N ALA A 102 1.69 2.77 3.11
CA ALA A 102 0.89 3.89 2.65
C ALA A 102 0.82 4.97 3.72
N CYS A 103 0.45 4.60 4.95
CA CYS A 103 0.40 5.56 6.07
C CYS A 103 1.78 6.18 6.37
N ALA A 104 2.87 5.42 6.19
CA ALA A 104 4.23 5.92 6.37
C ALA A 104 4.68 6.95 5.31
N VAL A 105 3.94 7.14 4.21
CA VAL A 105 4.21 8.24 3.24
C VAL A 105 4.08 9.62 3.91
N ALA A 106 3.27 9.73 4.97
CA ALA A 106 3.20 10.94 5.80
C ALA A 106 4.57 11.33 6.39
N HIS A 107 5.43 10.35 6.66
CA HIS A 107 6.79 10.57 7.15
C HIS A 107 7.76 10.90 6.00
N VAL A 108 7.80 10.06 4.95
CA VAL A 108 8.66 10.27 3.79
C VAL A 108 8.12 9.56 2.54
N LYS A 109 8.21 10.24 1.38
CA LYS A 109 7.67 9.76 0.09
C LYS A 109 8.19 8.40 -0.35
N THR A 110 9.42 8.03 0.04
CA THR A 110 10.06 6.76 -0.38
C THR A 110 9.34 5.51 0.10
N HIS A 111 8.46 5.62 1.11
CA HIS A 111 7.59 4.50 1.51
C HIS A 111 6.59 4.09 0.41
N ALA A 112 6.31 4.95 -0.58
CA ALA A 112 5.47 4.62 -1.73
C ALA A 112 6.01 3.41 -2.53
N ASN A 113 7.33 3.23 -2.60
CA ASN A 113 7.92 2.04 -3.21
C ASN A 113 7.52 0.76 -2.46
N GLY A 114 7.39 0.83 -1.13
CA GLY A 114 6.88 -0.27 -0.32
C GLY A 114 5.41 -0.58 -0.63
N VAL A 115 4.59 0.45 -0.84
CA VAL A 115 3.18 0.27 -1.25
C VAL A 115 3.09 -0.48 -2.57
N MET A 116 3.84 -0.02 -3.58
CA MET A 116 3.91 -0.66 -4.89
C MET A 116 4.20 -2.16 -4.76
N MET A 117 5.33 -2.49 -4.13
CA MET A 117 5.80 -3.87 -4.02
C MET A 117 4.84 -4.77 -3.25
N TYR A 118 4.27 -4.29 -2.13
CA TYR A 118 3.42 -5.10 -1.28
C TYR A 118 1.99 -5.24 -1.81
N ALA A 119 1.45 -4.24 -2.50
CA ALA A 119 0.17 -4.38 -3.18
C ALA A 119 0.27 -5.36 -4.37
N ILE A 120 1.33 -5.27 -5.18
CA ILE A 120 1.62 -6.28 -6.23
C ILE A 120 1.71 -7.67 -5.61
N LEU A 121 2.47 -7.83 -4.53
CA LEU A 121 2.61 -9.10 -3.83
C LEU A 121 1.27 -9.66 -3.33
N ALA A 122 0.43 -8.81 -2.73
CA ALA A 122 -0.88 -9.21 -2.23
C ALA A 122 -1.77 -9.70 -3.39
N SER A 123 -1.83 -8.95 -4.48
CA SER A 123 -2.59 -9.31 -5.69
C SER A 123 -2.07 -10.61 -6.33
N MET A 124 -0.75 -10.82 -6.39
CA MET A 124 -0.17 -12.07 -6.88
C MET A 124 -0.62 -13.30 -6.08
N TYR A 125 -0.81 -13.18 -4.76
CA TYR A 125 -1.35 -14.27 -3.95
C TYR A 125 -2.81 -14.58 -4.27
N ALA A 126 -3.60 -13.59 -4.71
CA ALA A 126 -4.97 -13.78 -5.16
C ALA A 126 -5.06 -14.32 -6.60
N ASN A 127 -4.12 -13.92 -7.47
CA ASN A 127 -4.19 -14.12 -8.92
C ASN A 127 -3.18 -15.16 -9.45
N GLY A 128 -2.86 -16.19 -8.66
CA GLY A 128 -2.03 -17.31 -9.13
C GLY A 128 -0.57 -16.94 -9.47
N GLY A 129 -0.07 -15.81 -8.95
CA GLY A 129 1.28 -15.33 -9.19
C GLY A 129 1.44 -14.37 -10.37
N ASP A 130 0.36 -13.96 -11.01
CA ASP A 130 0.41 -12.91 -12.02
C ASP A 130 0.52 -11.52 -11.36
N GLN A 131 1.55 -10.77 -11.73
CA GLN A 131 1.79 -9.42 -11.24
C GLN A 131 1.15 -8.34 -12.12
N SER A 132 0.90 -8.64 -13.41
CA SER A 132 0.49 -7.66 -14.41
C SER A 132 -0.77 -6.88 -14.02
N PRO A 133 -1.85 -7.50 -13.50
CA PRO A 133 -3.09 -6.77 -13.20
C PRO A 133 -2.88 -5.61 -12.22
N GLU A 134 -2.14 -5.85 -11.13
CA GLU A 134 -1.92 -4.83 -10.11
C GLU A 134 -0.87 -3.80 -10.55
N THR A 135 0.20 -4.25 -11.22
CA THR A 135 1.24 -3.35 -11.72
C THR A 135 0.68 -2.36 -12.76
N ASP A 136 -0.12 -2.85 -13.71
CA ASP A 136 -0.68 -1.98 -14.76
C ASP A 136 -1.78 -1.06 -14.21
N TRP A 137 -2.60 -1.54 -13.26
CA TRP A 137 -3.56 -0.67 -12.57
C TRP A 137 -2.85 0.45 -11.81
N GLN A 138 -1.82 0.14 -11.01
CA GLN A 138 -1.08 1.16 -10.25
C GLN A 138 -0.42 2.21 -11.14
N TYR A 139 0.13 1.79 -12.29
CA TYR A 139 0.76 2.69 -13.26
C TYR A 139 -0.27 3.63 -13.91
N ASN A 140 -1.38 3.07 -14.40
CA ASN A 140 -2.43 3.86 -15.04
C ASN A 140 -3.09 4.83 -14.05
N HIS A 141 -3.37 4.37 -12.82
CA HIS A 141 -3.96 5.22 -11.77
C HIS A 141 -3.04 6.38 -11.40
N LEU A 142 -1.72 6.17 -11.35
CA LEU A 142 -0.78 7.26 -11.10
C LEU A 142 -0.81 8.30 -12.23
N ILE A 143 -0.87 7.87 -13.49
CA ILE A 143 -1.00 8.78 -14.64
C ILE A 143 -2.31 9.58 -14.55
N GLU A 144 -3.42 8.92 -14.24
CA GLU A 144 -4.71 9.58 -14.08
C GLU A 144 -4.66 10.67 -13.00
N LEU A 145 -4.13 10.35 -11.81
CA LEU A 145 -3.98 11.31 -10.72
C LEU A 145 -3.05 12.49 -11.11
N MET A 146 -2.00 12.24 -11.89
CA MET A 146 -1.12 13.30 -12.39
C MET A 146 -1.82 14.22 -13.40
N ASN A 147 -2.73 13.69 -14.21
CA ASN A 147 -3.46 14.45 -15.24
C ASN A 147 -4.67 15.23 -14.71
N VAL A 148 -5.22 14.84 -13.56
CA VAL A 148 -6.32 15.58 -12.89
C VAL A 148 -5.84 16.92 -12.31
N LYS A 149 -4.52 17.18 -12.30
CA LYS A 149 -3.95 18.50 -12.02
C LYS A 149 -3.88 19.36 -13.30
N SER A 150 -5.04 19.85 -13.74
CA SER A 150 -5.16 21.03 -14.62
C SER A 150 -6.33 21.88 -14.18
#